data_AF-A0A8J7Q4Y0-F1
#
_entry.id   AF-A0A8J7Q4Y0-F1
#
_cell.length_a   1.000
_cell.length_b   1.000
_cell.length_c   1.000
_cell.angle_alpha   90.00
_cell.angle_beta   90.00
_cell.angle_gamma   90.00
#
_symmetry.space_group_name_H-M   'P 1'
#
loop_
_entity.id
_entity.type
_entity.pdbx_description
1 polymer ?
#
loop_
_entity_poly.entity_id
_entity_poly.type
_entity_poly.pdbx_seq_one_letter_code
_entity_poly.pdbx_strand_id
1 'polypeptide(L)'
;DFRVSPTHRPQLADERGTGRYFAARETDAAAVRTTGTEKREEEKFLFYRGVGDFQMPFVVRALGNREFAVKNTGKEAVPAYVLVGVKDRKVSFKVFRHLSPGAEDQVELPAETSTVEKLGDAMTDLLMEQGLYAKEARAMVKTWSKDWFGEDGTRVLYLVAEPVTNEFLPLTIDPKPDKLVRVLVGRHDVLTPEREREIDAEVKRLNGPSNAESKAADAELEKLGRYRYHAQKAAEERLKGETARRRR
;
A
#
# COMPACT_ATOMS: atom_id res chain seq x y z
N ASP A 1 -4.19 -31.38 -12.66
CA ASP A 1 -3.39 -31.18 -13.89
C ASP A 1 -3.20 -29.71 -14.19
N PHE A 2 -1.96 -29.26 -14.33
CA PHE A 2 -1.60 -27.91 -14.80
C PHE A 2 -1.20 -27.96 -16.28
N ARG A 3 -1.70 -27.03 -17.09
CA ARG A 3 -1.37 -26.94 -18.52
C ARG A 3 -1.16 -25.48 -18.94
N VAL A 4 -0.07 -25.21 -19.65
CA VAL A 4 0.17 -23.93 -20.31
C VAL A 4 -0.36 -24.00 -21.73
N SER A 5 -1.09 -22.98 -22.18
CA SER A 5 -1.68 -22.92 -23.53
C SER A 5 -1.27 -21.63 -24.25
N PRO A 6 -0.06 -21.58 -24.87
CA PRO A 6 0.50 -20.34 -25.44
C PRO A 6 -0.34 -19.69 -26.55
N THR A 7 -1.06 -20.51 -27.32
CA THR A 7 -1.89 -20.06 -28.45
C THR A 7 -3.37 -19.89 -28.08
N HIS A 8 -3.78 -20.40 -26.91
CA HIS A 8 -5.16 -20.31 -26.47
C HIS A 8 -5.39 -18.98 -25.75
N ARG A 9 -6.34 -18.19 -26.24
CA ARG A 9 -6.82 -16.98 -25.57
C ARG A 9 -8.22 -17.26 -25.02
N PRO A 10 -8.33 -17.84 -23.81
CA PRO A 10 -9.63 -18.08 -23.22
C PRO A 10 -10.31 -16.75 -22.91
N GLN A 11 -11.64 -16.73 -23.01
CA GLN A 11 -12.40 -15.61 -22.49
C GLN A 11 -12.46 -15.76 -20.95
N LEU A 12 -11.66 -14.96 -20.25
CA LEU A 12 -11.62 -15.00 -18.78
C LEU A 12 -12.84 -14.27 -18.18
N ALA A 13 -13.30 -14.75 -17.01
CA ALA A 13 -14.41 -14.11 -16.31
C ALA A 13 -14.13 -12.62 -16.09
N ASP A 14 -15.12 -11.78 -16.40
CA ASP A 14 -15.08 -10.33 -16.27
C ASP A 14 -14.02 -9.56 -17.08
N GLU A 15 -13.63 -10.05 -18.27
CA GLU A 15 -13.07 -9.16 -19.30
C GLU A 15 -14.02 -7.98 -19.66
N ARG A 16 -15.28 -8.00 -19.18
CA ARG A 16 -16.31 -6.96 -19.31
C ARG A 16 -16.73 -6.32 -17.98
N GLY A 17 -16.09 -6.63 -16.86
CA GLY A 17 -16.44 -6.09 -15.54
C GLY A 17 -15.78 -4.74 -15.22
N THR A 18 -16.43 -3.90 -14.41
CA THR A 18 -15.93 -2.56 -14.01
C THR A 18 -14.86 -2.59 -12.91
N GLY A 19 -14.41 -3.78 -12.50
CA GLY A 19 -13.43 -3.96 -11.43
C GLY A 19 -12.01 -3.56 -11.87
N ARG A 20 -11.43 -2.54 -11.23
CA ARG A 20 -10.06 -2.09 -11.53
C ARG A 20 -8.98 -3.18 -11.48
N TYR A 21 -9.23 -4.27 -10.75
CA TYR A 21 -8.28 -5.37 -10.58
C TYR A 21 -8.09 -6.20 -11.86
N PHE A 22 -9.02 -6.11 -12.82
CA PHE A 22 -8.84 -6.72 -14.13
C PHE A 22 -7.69 -6.08 -14.92
N ALA A 23 -7.19 -4.92 -14.52
CA ALA A 23 -5.95 -4.36 -15.07
C ALA A 23 -4.72 -5.27 -14.84
N ALA A 24 -4.72 -6.13 -13.81
CA ALA A 24 -3.62 -7.09 -13.57
C ALA A 24 -3.40 -8.05 -14.74
N ARG A 25 -4.43 -8.21 -15.58
CA ARG A 25 -4.44 -9.06 -16.76
C ARG A 25 -3.89 -8.34 -18.01
N GLU A 26 -3.47 -7.08 -17.95
CA GLU A 26 -2.94 -6.35 -19.13
C GLU A 26 -1.47 -6.75 -19.45
N THR A 27 -1.23 -8.05 -19.58
CA THR A 27 0.08 -8.68 -19.82
C THR A 27 0.05 -9.56 -21.07
N ASP A 28 1.23 -9.98 -21.53
CA ASP A 28 1.38 -10.92 -22.66
C ASP A 28 1.50 -12.38 -22.19
N ALA A 29 1.15 -12.67 -20.94
CA ALA A 29 1.28 -14.00 -20.37
C ALA A 29 0.40 -15.03 -21.10
N ALA A 30 0.94 -16.23 -21.30
CA ALA A 30 0.17 -17.35 -21.80
C ALA A 30 -0.92 -17.74 -20.79
N ALA A 31 -2.08 -18.15 -21.31
CA ALA A 31 -3.11 -18.71 -20.45
C ALA A 31 -2.63 -20.03 -19.84
N VAL A 32 -2.83 -20.17 -18.54
CA VAL A 32 -2.65 -21.40 -17.79
C VAL A 32 -4.00 -21.94 -17.39
N ARG A 33 -4.07 -23.27 -17.32
CA ARG A 33 -5.26 -23.99 -16.92
C ARG A 33 -4.88 -24.93 -15.80
N THR A 34 -5.69 -24.93 -14.75
CA THR A 34 -5.63 -25.94 -13.71
C THR A 34 -6.97 -26.66 -13.61
N THR A 35 -6.91 -27.96 -13.34
CA THR A 35 -8.09 -28.75 -12.98
C THR A 35 -8.06 -28.92 -11.46
N GLY A 36 -8.89 -28.16 -10.75
CA GLY A 36 -9.17 -28.41 -9.33
C GLY A 36 -10.07 -29.64 -9.17
N THR A 37 -10.34 -30.03 -7.91
CA THR A 37 -11.19 -31.18 -7.59
C THR A 37 -12.63 -31.03 -8.09
N GLU A 38 -13.13 -29.80 -8.20
CA GLU A 38 -14.54 -29.51 -8.55
C GLU A 38 -14.72 -28.70 -9.84
N LYS A 39 -13.69 -27.96 -10.29
CA LYS A 39 -13.82 -27.10 -11.47
C LYS A 39 -12.49 -26.92 -12.19
N ARG A 40 -12.60 -26.74 -13.51
CA ARG A 40 -11.52 -26.26 -14.36
C ARG A 40 -11.43 -24.74 -14.25
N GLU A 41 -10.24 -24.25 -13.93
CA GLU A 41 -9.93 -22.83 -13.84
C GLU A 41 -8.92 -22.44 -14.91
N GLU A 42 -9.08 -21.23 -15.43
CA GLU A 42 -8.18 -20.62 -16.40
C GLU A 42 -7.83 -19.21 -15.93
N GLU A 43 -6.56 -18.87 -16.03
CA GLU A 43 -6.03 -17.55 -15.70
C GLU A 43 -4.80 -17.30 -16.58
N LYS A 44 -4.38 -16.05 -16.72
CA LYS A 44 -3.13 -15.69 -17.39
C LYS A 44 -2.14 -14.99 -16.48
N PHE A 45 -2.58 -14.36 -15.40
CA PHE A 45 -1.68 -13.70 -14.47
C PHE A 45 -2.12 -13.90 -13.02
N LEU A 46 -1.24 -14.50 -12.22
CA LEU A 46 -1.51 -14.77 -10.81
C LEU A 46 -1.32 -13.49 -10.00
N PHE A 47 -2.44 -12.93 -9.54
CA PHE A 47 -2.48 -11.67 -8.82
C PHE A 47 -3.01 -11.87 -7.41
N TYR A 48 -2.26 -11.40 -6.42
CA TYR A 48 -2.66 -11.42 -5.01
C TYR A 48 -3.02 -10.01 -4.54
N ARG A 49 -4.12 -9.91 -3.78
CA ARG A 49 -4.45 -8.74 -2.99
C ARG A 49 -5.05 -9.18 -1.66
N GLY A 50 -4.77 -8.43 -0.61
CA GLY A 50 -5.29 -8.72 0.71
C GLY A 50 -4.92 -7.65 1.71
N VAL A 51 -5.49 -7.79 2.91
CA VAL A 51 -5.02 -7.10 4.10
C VAL A 51 -4.28 -8.15 4.92
N GLY A 52 -3.03 -7.88 5.24
CA GLY A 52 -2.22 -8.78 6.07
C GLY A 52 -2.36 -8.44 7.55
N ASP A 53 -2.35 -9.47 8.40
CA ASP A 53 -2.24 -9.39 9.85
C ASP A 53 -0.82 -9.74 10.35
N PHE A 54 0.16 -9.83 9.43
CA PHE A 54 1.55 -10.14 9.74
C PHE A 54 2.30 -8.95 10.36
N GLN A 55 3.34 -9.26 11.13
CA GLN A 55 4.26 -8.23 11.63
C GLN A 55 4.97 -7.56 10.45
N MET A 56 4.78 -6.25 10.32
CA MET A 56 5.44 -5.49 9.26
C MET A 56 6.97 -5.58 9.40
N PRO A 57 7.70 -5.74 8.28
CA PRO A 57 9.16 -5.82 8.31
C PRO A 57 9.85 -4.48 8.58
N PHE A 58 9.10 -3.40 8.84
CA PHE A 58 9.67 -2.12 9.25
C PHE A 58 8.67 -1.33 10.12
N VAL A 59 9.23 -0.34 10.81
CA VAL A 59 8.51 0.67 11.56
C VAL A 59 8.72 2.02 10.88
N VAL A 60 7.63 2.78 10.70
CA VAL A 60 7.70 4.17 10.25
C VAL A 60 7.24 5.07 11.39
N ARG A 61 8.02 6.10 11.68
CA ARG A 61 7.67 7.15 12.63
C ARG A 61 7.68 8.49 11.92
N ALA A 62 6.55 9.19 11.95
CA ALA A 62 6.52 10.59 11.52
C ALA A 62 7.08 11.46 12.64
N LEU A 63 8.12 12.23 12.35
CA LEU A 63 8.80 13.11 13.30
C LEU A 63 8.20 14.53 13.30
N GLY A 64 7.36 14.84 12.32
CA GLY A 64 6.84 16.19 12.07
C GLY A 64 7.67 16.90 11.00
N ASN A 65 7.21 18.06 10.55
CA ASN A 65 7.95 18.88 9.57
C ASN A 65 8.41 18.13 8.32
N ARG A 66 7.62 17.15 7.84
CA ARG A 66 7.92 16.30 6.67
C ARG A 66 9.06 15.29 6.88
N GLU A 67 9.56 15.14 8.09
CA GLU A 67 10.59 14.18 8.45
C GLU A 67 10.00 12.88 9.01
N PHE A 68 10.65 11.77 8.69
CA PHE A 68 10.26 10.42 9.10
C PHE A 68 11.50 9.61 9.45
N ALA A 69 11.37 8.69 10.41
CA ALA A 69 12.32 7.61 10.63
C ALA A 69 11.72 6.30 10.09
N VAL A 70 12.45 5.62 9.23
CA VAL A 70 12.06 4.31 8.66
C VAL A 70 13.08 3.28 9.10
N LYS A 71 12.67 2.36 9.97
CA LYS A 71 13.55 1.32 10.52
C LYS A 71 13.15 -0.05 10.00
N ASN A 72 14.08 -0.76 9.36
CA ASN A 72 13.89 -2.18 9.04
C ASN A 72 14.03 -3.02 10.32
N THR A 73 12.92 -3.63 10.73
CA THR A 73 12.84 -4.52 11.89
C THR A 73 12.81 -5.99 11.50
N GLY A 74 12.80 -6.28 10.20
CA GLY A 74 12.86 -7.62 9.63
C GLY A 74 14.28 -8.20 9.61
N LYS A 75 14.35 -9.47 9.20
CA LYS A 75 15.60 -10.21 9.01
C LYS A 75 16.19 -10.03 7.61
N GLU A 76 15.36 -9.64 6.65
CA GLU A 76 15.73 -9.45 5.25
C GLU A 76 15.84 -7.96 4.92
N ALA A 77 16.68 -7.61 3.95
CA ALA A 77 16.75 -6.25 3.44
C ALA A 77 15.45 -5.87 2.74
N VAL A 78 14.96 -4.65 2.96
CA VAL A 78 13.86 -4.08 2.17
C VAL A 78 14.45 -3.62 0.84
N PRO A 79 14.07 -4.19 -0.32
CA PRO A 79 14.71 -3.87 -1.60
C PRO A 79 14.57 -2.41 -2.00
N ALA A 80 13.38 -1.84 -1.80
CA ALA A 80 13.11 -0.42 -1.96
C ALA A 80 11.85 -0.02 -1.20
N TYR A 81 11.76 1.27 -0.87
CA TYR A 81 10.53 1.89 -0.39
C TYR A 81 10.38 3.29 -0.96
N VAL A 82 9.14 3.77 -0.98
CA VAL A 82 8.76 5.09 -1.48
C VAL A 82 7.94 5.78 -0.41
N LEU A 83 8.46 6.91 0.08
CA LEU A 83 7.69 7.81 0.93
C LEU A 83 6.81 8.67 0.03
N VAL A 84 5.50 8.64 0.26
CA VAL A 84 4.49 9.32 -0.56
C VAL A 84 3.63 10.19 0.35
N GLY A 85 3.44 11.44 -0.02
CA GLY A 85 2.45 12.33 0.58
C GLY A 85 1.52 12.88 -0.49
N VAL A 86 0.23 12.81 -0.22
CA VAL A 86 -0.83 13.33 -1.08
C VAL A 86 -1.67 14.31 -0.28
N LYS A 87 -1.84 15.51 -0.81
CA LYS A 87 -2.70 16.54 -0.22
C LYS A 87 -3.34 17.35 -1.32
N ASP A 88 -4.67 17.49 -1.29
CA ASP A 88 -5.42 18.25 -2.30
C ASP A 88 -5.10 17.79 -3.74
N ARG A 89 -4.97 16.48 -3.94
CA ARG A 89 -4.54 15.82 -5.20
C ARG A 89 -3.12 16.16 -5.67
N LYS A 90 -2.33 16.88 -4.87
CA LYS A 90 -0.90 17.11 -5.13
C LYS A 90 -0.09 15.98 -4.51
N VAL A 91 0.71 15.32 -5.33
CA VAL A 91 1.59 14.23 -4.90
C VAL A 91 2.96 14.80 -4.62
N SER A 92 3.62 14.32 -3.57
CA SER A 92 5.06 14.45 -3.36
C SER A 92 5.58 13.06 -3.01
N PHE A 93 6.75 12.69 -3.52
CA PHE A 93 7.32 11.39 -3.19
C PHE A 93 8.84 11.38 -3.30
N LYS A 94 9.46 10.43 -2.61
CA LYS A 94 10.88 10.13 -2.74
C LYS A 94 11.11 8.63 -2.67
N VAL A 95 11.95 8.14 -3.58
CA VAL A 95 12.34 6.74 -3.69
C VAL A 95 13.62 6.49 -2.90
N PHE A 96 13.64 5.41 -2.13
CA PHE A 96 14.78 4.94 -1.36
C PHE A 96 15.06 3.50 -1.77
N ARG A 97 16.33 3.21 -2.09
CA ARG A 97 16.78 1.89 -2.52
C ARG A 97 17.54 1.26 -1.39
N HIS A 98 17.21 0.01 -1.09
CA HIS A 98 17.87 -0.83 -0.11
C HIS A 98 17.86 -0.27 1.32
N LEU A 99 17.20 -0.99 2.23
CA LEU A 99 17.34 -0.77 3.67
C LEU A 99 17.74 -2.07 4.34
N SER A 100 18.99 -2.15 4.79
CA SER A 100 19.55 -3.35 5.42
C SER A 100 18.78 -3.76 6.68
N PRO A 101 18.79 -5.05 7.06
CA PRO A 101 18.20 -5.50 8.32
C PRO A 101 18.74 -4.71 9.52
N GLY A 102 17.85 -4.23 10.39
CA GLY A 102 18.21 -3.46 11.58
C GLY A 102 18.60 -2.00 11.34
N ALA A 103 18.79 -1.57 10.09
CA ALA A 103 19.12 -0.19 9.75
C ALA A 103 17.90 0.74 9.90
N GLU A 104 18.19 2.02 10.12
CA GLU A 104 17.19 3.08 10.21
C GLU A 104 17.63 4.26 9.33
N ASP A 105 16.74 4.66 8.42
CA ASP A 105 16.91 5.87 7.63
C ASP A 105 16.14 7.03 8.27
N GLN A 106 16.78 8.19 8.31
CA GLN A 106 16.07 9.46 8.48
C GLN A 106 15.79 10.05 7.10
N VAL A 107 14.51 10.25 6.80
CA VAL A 107 14.04 10.62 5.47
C VAL A 107 13.09 11.80 5.53
N GLU A 108 13.09 12.57 4.46
CA GLU A 108 12.23 13.74 4.30
C GLU A 108 11.36 13.59 3.06
N LEU A 109 10.08 13.93 3.19
CA LEU A 109 9.16 14.03 2.07
C LEU A 109 9.43 15.35 1.30
N PRO A 110 9.74 15.33 0.00
CA PRO A 110 10.11 16.53 -0.75
C PRO A 110 8.99 17.58 -0.79
N ALA A 111 9.30 18.85 -0.51
CA ALA A 111 8.31 19.93 -0.55
C ALA A 111 7.74 20.18 -1.95
N GLU A 112 8.52 19.90 -2.99
CA GLU A 112 8.09 20.02 -4.38
C GLU A 112 7.02 18.97 -4.74
N THR A 113 6.00 19.42 -5.46
CA THR A 113 4.95 18.55 -5.95
C THR A 113 5.38 17.83 -7.23
N SER A 114 5.17 16.53 -7.27
CA SER A 114 5.27 15.67 -8.44
C SER A 114 3.87 15.30 -8.98
N THR A 115 3.81 14.37 -9.92
CA THR A 115 2.55 13.89 -10.50
C THR A 115 2.29 12.43 -10.19
N VAL A 116 1.03 12.02 -10.31
CA VAL A 116 0.61 10.62 -10.14
C VAL A 116 1.30 9.72 -11.18
N GLU A 117 1.48 10.23 -12.41
CA GLU A 117 2.15 9.53 -13.51
C GLU A 117 3.61 9.27 -13.15
N LYS A 118 4.35 10.29 -12.68
CA LYS A 118 5.76 10.12 -12.27
C LYS A 118 5.92 9.13 -11.12
N LEU A 119 4.97 9.11 -10.17
CA LEU A 119 4.97 8.12 -9.09
C LEU A 119 4.68 6.71 -9.63
N GLY A 120 3.75 6.60 -10.58
CA GLY A 120 3.45 5.34 -11.27
C GLY A 120 4.62 4.79 -12.08
N ASP A 121 5.34 5.66 -12.79
CA ASP A 121 6.56 5.32 -13.52
C ASP A 121 7.65 4.84 -12.57
N ALA A 122 7.90 5.59 -11.48
CA ALA A 122 8.87 5.19 -10.46
C ALA A 122 8.55 3.81 -9.87
N MET A 123 7.29 3.55 -9.53
CA MET A 123 6.87 2.23 -9.03
C MET A 123 7.00 1.14 -10.10
N THR A 124 6.75 1.45 -11.37
CA THR A 124 6.94 0.51 -12.48
C THR A 124 8.41 0.12 -12.60
N ASP A 125 9.33 1.09 -12.49
CA ASP A 125 10.77 0.83 -12.51
C ASP A 125 11.20 -0.04 -11.32
N LEU A 126 10.72 0.26 -10.10
CA LEU A 126 10.96 -0.57 -8.92
C LEU A 126 10.58 -2.04 -9.16
N LEU A 127 9.40 -2.25 -9.72
CA LEU A 127 8.85 -3.58 -9.97
C LEU A 127 9.62 -4.34 -11.07
N MET A 128 10.06 -3.62 -12.10
CA MET A 128 10.89 -4.20 -13.16
C MET A 128 12.27 -4.61 -12.65
N GLU A 129 12.87 -3.83 -11.75
CA GLU A 129 14.11 -4.19 -11.09
C GLU A 129 14.00 -5.44 -10.20
N GLN A 130 12.79 -5.76 -9.71
CA GLN A 130 12.51 -7.03 -9.03
C GLN A 130 12.22 -8.19 -10.00
N GLY A 131 12.34 -7.95 -11.32
CA GLY A 131 12.27 -8.98 -12.35
C GLY A 131 10.93 -9.10 -13.06
N LEU A 132 9.95 -8.22 -12.79
CA LEU A 132 8.72 -8.17 -13.59
C LEU A 132 9.01 -7.63 -15.01
N TYR A 133 8.29 -8.15 -16.00
CA TYR A 133 8.29 -7.55 -17.33
C TYR A 133 7.55 -6.21 -17.31
N ALA A 134 7.89 -5.32 -18.25
CA ALA A 134 7.35 -3.97 -18.28
C ALA A 134 5.80 -3.90 -18.34
N LYS A 135 5.14 -4.83 -19.04
CA LYS A 135 3.67 -4.91 -19.06
C LYS A 135 3.09 -5.41 -17.74
N GLU A 136 3.76 -6.35 -17.07
CA GLU A 136 3.35 -6.86 -15.75
C GLU A 136 3.47 -5.76 -14.69
N ALA A 137 4.59 -5.03 -14.67
CA ALA A 137 4.79 -3.92 -13.74
C ALA A 137 3.75 -2.81 -13.93
N ARG A 138 3.48 -2.40 -15.17
CA ARG A 138 2.43 -1.40 -15.47
C ARG A 138 1.03 -1.89 -15.11
N ALA A 139 0.70 -3.13 -15.45
CA ALA A 139 -0.57 -3.76 -15.09
C ALA A 139 -0.78 -3.76 -13.58
N MET A 140 0.26 -4.14 -12.82
CA MET A 140 0.26 -4.10 -11.35
C MET A 140 -0.03 -2.69 -10.84
N VAL A 141 0.77 -1.67 -11.21
CA VAL A 141 0.58 -0.28 -10.77
C VAL A 141 -0.83 0.23 -11.11
N LYS A 142 -1.34 -0.10 -12.29
CA LYS A 142 -2.69 0.30 -12.74
C LYS A 142 -3.79 -0.21 -11.80
N THR A 143 -3.65 -1.38 -11.18
CA THR A 143 -4.68 -1.94 -10.29
C THR A 143 -4.92 -1.15 -9.01
N TRP A 144 -3.91 -0.42 -8.51
CA TRP A 144 -3.97 0.26 -7.20
C TRP A 144 -3.65 1.77 -7.23
N SER A 145 -3.15 2.29 -8.37
CA SER A 145 -2.79 3.71 -8.55
C SER A 145 -3.84 4.71 -8.03
N LYS A 146 -5.11 4.52 -8.39
CA LYS A 146 -6.21 5.43 -7.97
C LYS A 146 -6.27 5.61 -6.45
N ASP A 147 -6.18 4.52 -5.69
CA ASP A 147 -6.34 4.57 -4.22
C ASP A 147 -5.04 4.87 -3.50
N TRP A 148 -3.91 4.45 -4.05
CA TRP A 148 -2.62 4.58 -3.38
C TRP A 148 -1.95 5.92 -3.70
N PHE A 149 -2.22 6.50 -4.87
CA PHE A 149 -1.65 7.77 -5.30
C PHE A 149 -2.63 8.93 -5.24
N GLY A 150 -3.95 8.66 -5.25
CA GLY A 150 -4.99 9.69 -5.33
C GLY A 150 -5.64 10.05 -3.99
N GLU A 151 -5.60 9.17 -2.99
CA GLU A 151 -6.17 9.45 -1.67
C GLU A 151 -5.22 10.35 -0.86
N ASP A 152 -5.77 11.35 -0.17
CA ASP A 152 -5.01 12.22 0.73
C ASP A 152 -4.40 11.43 1.91
N GLY A 153 -3.24 11.88 2.36
CA GLY A 153 -2.50 11.29 3.47
C GLY A 153 -1.04 10.99 3.16
N THR A 154 -0.33 10.48 4.16
CA THR A 154 1.07 10.06 4.04
C THR A 154 1.17 8.55 4.15
N ARG A 155 1.99 7.94 3.31
CA ARG A 155 2.20 6.49 3.30
C ARG A 155 3.58 6.12 2.81
N VAL A 156 4.01 4.94 3.21
CA VAL A 156 5.17 4.25 2.67
C VAL A 156 4.68 3.09 1.82
N LEU A 157 5.09 3.08 0.55
CA LEU A 157 4.95 1.92 -0.33
C LEU A 157 6.28 1.19 -0.35
N TYR A 158 6.30 -0.12 -0.14
CA TYR A 158 7.54 -0.86 -0.01
C TYR A 158 7.50 -2.19 -0.75
N LEU A 159 8.66 -2.59 -1.27
CA LEU A 159 8.85 -3.92 -1.82
C LEU A 159 9.10 -4.89 -0.67
N VAL A 160 8.36 -5.99 -0.66
CA VAL A 160 8.60 -7.10 0.28
C VAL A 160 9.72 -7.95 -0.29
N ALA A 161 10.68 -8.35 0.56
CA ALA A 161 11.77 -9.23 0.15
C ALA A 161 11.21 -10.58 -0.37
N GLU A 162 11.87 -11.17 -1.35
CA GLU A 162 11.44 -12.44 -1.94
C GLU A 162 11.38 -13.59 -0.91
N PRO A 163 12.37 -13.79 -0.01
CA PRO A 163 12.28 -14.86 1.00
C PRO A 163 11.03 -14.73 1.88
N VAL A 164 10.71 -13.49 2.28
CA VAL A 164 9.52 -13.16 3.06
C VAL A 164 8.24 -13.45 2.28
N THR A 165 8.20 -13.13 0.98
CA THR A 165 7.06 -13.42 0.11
C THR A 165 6.84 -14.93 -0.06
N ASN A 166 7.92 -15.70 -0.19
CA ASN A 166 7.87 -17.15 -0.34
C ASN A 166 7.44 -17.86 0.95
N GLU A 167 7.82 -17.33 2.10
CA GLU A 167 7.35 -17.80 3.41
C GLU A 167 5.86 -17.51 3.61
N PHE A 168 5.42 -16.28 3.32
CA PHE A 168 4.03 -15.87 3.57
C PHE A 168 3.01 -16.47 2.60
N LEU A 169 3.40 -16.67 1.35
CA LEU A 169 2.52 -17.19 0.32
C LEU A 169 3.22 -18.38 -0.33
N PRO A 170 3.26 -19.56 0.29
CA PRO A 170 3.90 -20.72 -0.33
C PRO A 170 3.21 -21.06 -1.66
N LEU A 171 4.01 -21.34 -2.68
CA LEU A 171 3.53 -21.66 -4.02
C LEU A 171 4.30 -22.86 -4.56
N THR A 172 3.56 -23.90 -4.94
CA THR A 172 4.09 -25.08 -5.62
C THR A 172 3.51 -25.15 -7.02
N ILE A 173 4.37 -25.27 -8.04
CA ILE A 173 3.99 -25.41 -9.44
C ILE A 173 4.62 -26.71 -9.96
N ASP A 174 3.79 -27.56 -10.54
CA ASP A 174 4.23 -28.80 -11.20
C ASP A 174 3.69 -28.83 -12.65
N PRO A 175 4.56 -28.96 -13.68
CA PRO A 175 6.02 -29.04 -13.59
C PRO A 175 6.66 -27.74 -13.09
N LYS A 176 7.81 -27.85 -12.42
CA LYS A 176 8.55 -26.70 -11.90
C LYS A 176 9.00 -25.78 -13.06
N PRO A 177 8.75 -24.46 -12.99
CA PRO A 177 9.22 -23.53 -14.01
C PRO A 177 10.73 -23.29 -13.90
N ASP A 178 11.37 -22.95 -15.02
CA ASP A 178 12.79 -22.57 -15.05
C ASP A 178 13.08 -21.32 -14.22
N LYS A 179 12.13 -20.38 -14.20
CA LYS A 179 12.20 -19.14 -13.42
C LYS A 179 10.83 -18.84 -12.82
N LEU A 180 10.83 -18.49 -11.53
CA LEU A 180 9.66 -17.99 -10.81
C LEU A 180 9.99 -16.60 -10.27
N VAL A 181 9.19 -15.60 -10.64
CA VAL A 181 9.33 -14.21 -10.14
C VAL A 181 8.06 -13.88 -9.37
N ARG A 182 8.24 -13.36 -8.14
CA ARG A 182 7.14 -12.99 -7.26
C ARG A 182 7.48 -11.68 -6.58
N VAL A 183 6.69 -10.65 -6.88
CA VAL A 183 6.91 -9.31 -6.35
C VAL A 183 5.67 -8.88 -5.59
N LEU A 184 5.87 -8.52 -4.32
CA LEU A 184 4.81 -8.06 -3.44
C LEU A 184 5.12 -6.62 -3.01
N VAL A 185 4.09 -5.78 -3.04
CA VAL A 185 4.17 -4.39 -2.58
C VAL A 185 3.26 -4.23 -1.38
N GLY A 186 3.81 -3.76 -0.27
CA GLY A 186 3.04 -3.35 0.88
C GLY A 186 2.76 -1.85 0.86
N ARG A 187 1.60 -1.47 1.41
CA ARG A 187 1.22 -0.08 1.70
C ARG A 187 1.10 0.07 3.21
N HIS A 188 1.73 1.10 3.75
CA HIS A 188 1.61 1.48 5.15
C HIS A 188 1.28 2.96 5.28
N ASP A 189 0.09 3.31 5.78
CA ASP A 189 -0.31 4.71 6.02
C ASP A 189 0.16 5.19 7.39
N VAL A 190 0.59 6.45 7.47
CA VAL A 190 1.16 7.06 8.67
C VAL A 190 0.51 8.43 8.90
N LEU A 191 0.05 8.67 10.12
CA LEU A 191 -0.40 10.00 10.54
C LEU A 191 0.81 10.81 11.01
N THR A 192 0.95 12.03 10.51
CA THR A 192 1.97 12.95 11.01
C THR A 192 1.52 13.60 12.32
N PRO A 193 2.44 14.09 13.16
CA PRO A 193 2.08 14.81 14.37
C PRO A 193 1.12 15.99 14.11
N GLU A 194 1.27 16.69 12.98
CA GLU A 194 0.37 17.78 12.56
C GLU A 194 -1.04 17.24 12.33
N ARG A 195 -1.15 16.12 11.59
CA ARG A 195 -2.43 15.51 11.29
C ARG A 195 -3.11 14.95 12.53
N GLU A 196 -2.34 14.38 13.45
CA GLU A 196 -2.87 13.96 14.76
C GLU A 196 -3.42 15.14 15.55
N ARG A 197 -2.72 16.28 15.59
CA ARG A 197 -3.21 17.50 16.25
C ARG A 197 -4.48 18.06 15.61
N GLU A 198 -4.58 18.01 14.29
CA GLU A 198 -5.82 18.38 13.57
C GLU A 198 -6.98 17.48 13.99
N ILE A 199 -6.79 16.16 13.97
CA ILE A 199 -7.82 15.19 14.36
C ILE A 199 -8.20 15.37 15.83
N ASP A 200 -7.24 15.61 16.71
CA ASP A 200 -7.47 15.87 18.13
C ASP A 200 -8.34 17.13 18.34
N ALA A 201 -8.13 18.18 17.53
CA ALA A 201 -8.96 19.38 17.55
C ALA A 201 -10.39 19.09 17.06
N GLU A 202 -10.55 18.31 16.00
CA GLU A 202 -11.87 17.90 15.52
C GLU A 202 -12.62 17.06 16.55
N VAL A 203 -11.96 16.09 17.19
CA VAL A 203 -12.55 15.25 18.22
C VAL A 203 -12.95 16.08 19.46
N LYS A 204 -12.18 17.11 19.83
CA LYS A 204 -12.59 18.06 20.88
C LYS A 204 -13.89 18.80 20.51
N ARG A 205 -14.01 19.27 19.26
CA ARG A 205 -15.22 19.97 18.79
C ARG A 205 -16.41 19.03 18.70
N LEU A 206 -16.21 17.81 18.21
CA LEU A 206 -17.22 16.77 18.12
C LEU A 206 -17.81 16.43 19.49
N ASN A 207 -16.94 16.28 20.50
CA ASN A 207 -17.34 15.95 21.87
C ASN A 207 -17.80 17.16 22.71
N GLY A 208 -17.83 18.36 22.11
CA GLY A 208 -18.33 19.59 22.73
C GLY A 208 -19.86 19.67 22.77
N PRO A 209 -20.42 20.88 23.02
CA PRO A 209 -21.86 21.09 22.92
C PRO A 209 -22.40 20.71 21.54
N SER A 210 -23.55 20.06 21.49
CA SER A 210 -24.20 19.73 20.23
C SER A 210 -24.68 21.00 19.51
N ASN A 211 -23.93 21.43 18.50
CA ASN A 211 -24.15 22.69 17.77
C ASN A 211 -23.67 22.59 16.31
N ALA A 212 -23.58 23.72 15.61
CA ALA A 212 -23.10 23.75 14.22
C ALA A 212 -21.62 23.35 14.10
N GLU A 213 -20.79 23.65 15.11
CA GLU A 213 -19.37 23.33 15.13
C GLU A 213 -19.14 21.83 15.32
N SER A 214 -19.90 21.17 16.21
CA SER A 214 -19.78 19.71 16.40
C SER A 214 -20.21 18.94 15.14
N LYS A 215 -21.24 19.42 14.42
CA LYS A 215 -21.64 18.88 13.10
C LYS A 215 -20.58 19.11 12.03
N ALA A 216 -19.93 20.27 12.01
CA ALA A 216 -18.84 20.55 11.08
C ALA A 216 -17.63 19.64 11.35
N ALA A 217 -17.27 19.46 12.62
CA ALA A 217 -16.20 18.55 13.02
C ALA A 217 -16.49 17.09 12.64
N ASP A 218 -17.74 16.66 12.80
CA ASP A 218 -18.19 15.35 12.36
C ASP A 218 -17.97 15.15 10.85
N ALA A 219 -18.36 16.14 10.04
CA ALA A 219 -18.15 16.12 8.60
C ALA A 219 -16.67 16.15 8.19
N GLU A 220 -15.81 16.85 8.93
CA GLU A 220 -14.35 16.81 8.70
C GLU A 220 -13.76 15.43 9.02
N LEU A 221 -14.19 14.79 10.11
CA LEU A 221 -13.77 13.45 10.48
C LEU A 221 -14.26 12.38 9.50
N GLU A 222 -15.43 12.56 8.87
CA GLU A 222 -15.91 11.67 7.78
C GLU A 222 -14.95 11.63 6.58
N LYS A 223 -14.19 12.70 6.33
CA LYS A 223 -13.19 12.72 5.24
C LYS A 223 -12.05 11.72 5.45
N LEU A 224 -11.84 11.22 6.67
CA LEU A 224 -10.87 10.15 6.95
C LEU A 224 -11.32 8.79 6.39
N GLY A 225 -12.58 8.66 5.98
CA GLY A 225 -13.14 7.45 5.40
C GLY A 225 -12.90 6.22 6.29
N ARG A 226 -12.29 5.19 5.72
CA ARG A 226 -11.99 3.93 6.43
C ARG A 226 -11.11 4.09 7.67
N TYR A 227 -10.37 5.19 7.80
CA TYR A 227 -9.50 5.45 8.95
C TYR A 227 -10.21 6.16 10.10
N ARG A 228 -11.42 6.70 9.89
CA ARG A 228 -12.16 7.53 10.85
C ARG A 228 -12.21 6.91 12.25
N TYR A 229 -12.71 5.68 12.35
CA TYR A 229 -12.90 5.01 13.65
C TYR A 229 -11.60 4.92 14.45
N HIS A 230 -10.53 4.40 13.84
CA HIS A 230 -9.25 4.21 14.52
C HIS A 230 -8.56 5.54 14.85
N ALA A 231 -8.62 6.51 13.95
CA ALA A 231 -8.05 7.83 14.15
C ALA A 231 -8.76 8.59 15.29
N GLN A 232 -10.09 8.54 15.32
CA GLN A 232 -10.88 9.15 16.39
C GLN A 232 -10.60 8.47 17.74
N LYS A 233 -10.58 7.13 17.79
CA LYS A 233 -10.28 6.41 19.03
C LYS A 233 -8.89 6.76 19.57
N ALA A 234 -7.88 6.80 18.70
CA ALA A 234 -6.52 7.19 19.08
C ALA A 234 -6.48 8.65 19.61
N ALA A 235 -7.22 9.56 18.99
CA ALA A 235 -7.36 10.93 19.47
C ALA A 235 -8.01 11.00 20.85
N GLU A 236 -9.13 10.30 21.07
CA GLU A 236 -9.78 10.24 22.38
C GLU A 236 -8.85 9.73 23.49
N GLU A 237 -8.03 8.72 23.19
CA GLU A 237 -7.02 8.20 24.13
C GLU A 237 -5.93 9.25 24.45
N ARG A 238 -5.40 9.94 23.43
CA ARG A 238 -4.43 11.04 23.63
C ARG A 238 -5.01 12.15 24.50
N LEU A 239 -6.24 12.58 24.20
CA LEU A 239 -6.92 13.67 24.92
C LEU A 239 -7.22 13.33 26.39
N LYS A 240 -7.57 12.08 26.68
CA LYS A 240 -7.70 11.58 28.07
C LYS A 240 -6.34 11.64 28.78
N GLY A 241 -5.27 11.22 28.12
CA GLY A 241 -3.90 11.28 28.64
C GLY A 241 -3.41 12.69 28.96
N GLU A 242 -3.68 13.67 28.08
CA GLU A 242 -3.36 15.09 28.31
C GLU A 242 -4.09 15.65 29.55
N THR A 243 -5.37 15.32 29.69
CA THR A 243 -6.19 15.77 30.83
C THR A 243 -5.65 15.21 32.14
N ALA A 244 -5.23 13.95 32.16
CA ALA A 244 -4.63 13.33 33.34
C ALA A 244 -3.28 13.95 33.72
N ARG A 245 -2.46 14.35 32.72
CA ARG A 245 -1.18 15.04 32.96
C ARG A 245 -1.37 16.45 33.51
N ARG A 246 -2.37 17.20 33.02
CA ARG A 246 -2.67 18.57 33.50
C ARG A 246 -3.23 18.63 34.93
N ARG A 247 -3.75 17.50 35.45
CA ARG A 247 -4.28 17.39 36.81
C ARG A 247 -3.23 16.96 37.84
N ARG A 248 -2.01 16.64 37.41
CA ARG A 248 -0.85 16.36 38.26
C ARG A 248 0.05 17.58 38.32
#